data_AF-A0A3D5M746-F1
#
_entry.id   AF-A0A3D5M746-F1
#
_cell.length_a   1.000
_cell.length_b   1.000
_cell.length_c   1.000
_cell.angle_alpha   90.00
_cell.angle_beta   90.00
_cell.angle_gamma   90.00
#
_symmetry.space_group_name_H-M   'P 1'
#
loop_
_entity.id
_entity.type
_entity.pdbx_description
1 polymer ?
#
loop_
_entity_poly.entity_id
_entity_poly.type
_entity_poly.pdbx_seq_one_letter_code
_entity_poly.pdbx_strand_id
1 'polypeptide(L)'
;MILAMSGLKASTPENRGLYADRLIKLASRLEETRYESYALNYLNALLISRHVPENRKPVIRKLLDRCREWTSIYDGNSSEGWIGDLSGYVFAEDEIQCLEGSGGEIYTASEYSDFILRFEFKLWPGSNSGLGLRTPSSGNAAYVGMECQIIDNSSEKYANLNPYQFHGSIYGVQPALRGAQRPVGEWNFQEVRCQGRRVTVVLNGKTILDIDIDAVSENGTLDGKDHPGLKRTKGHIGFLGHDDPVAFRNLRVLDLTSN
;
A
#
# COMPACT_ATOMS: atom_id res chain seq x y z
N MET A 1 2.84 -17.49 15.16
CA MET A 1 3.74 -18.48 14.53
C MET A 1 4.16 -19.59 15.49
N ILE A 2 4.75 -19.29 16.65
CA ILE A 2 5.24 -20.28 17.63
C ILE A 2 4.15 -21.29 18.02
N LEU A 3 2.97 -20.81 18.46
CA LEU A 3 1.85 -21.66 18.86
C LEU A 3 1.37 -22.61 17.75
N ALA A 4 1.27 -22.09 16.52
CA ALA A 4 0.87 -22.88 15.36
C ALA A 4 1.87 -23.99 15.04
N MET A 5 3.18 -23.69 15.07
CA MET A 5 4.22 -24.68 14.82
C MET A 5 4.32 -25.72 15.96
N SER A 6 4.08 -25.30 17.21
CA SER A 6 3.98 -26.22 18.35
C SER A 6 2.83 -27.22 18.19
N GLY A 7 1.66 -26.76 17.73
CA GLY A 7 0.52 -27.65 17.45
C GLY A 7 0.82 -28.65 16.34
N LEU A 8 1.53 -28.23 15.28
CA LEU A 8 1.97 -29.15 14.22
C LEU A 8 2.94 -30.22 14.76
N LYS A 9 3.91 -29.83 15.60
CA LYS A 9 4.86 -30.76 16.22
C LYS A 9 4.17 -31.75 17.16
N ALA A 10 3.18 -31.30 17.92
CA ALA A 10 2.42 -32.12 18.86
C ALA A 10 1.40 -33.05 18.18
N SER A 11 1.07 -32.81 16.90
CA SER A 11 0.11 -33.65 16.17
C SER A 11 0.68 -35.04 15.82
N THR A 12 -0.20 -36.04 15.89
CA THR A 12 0.13 -37.43 15.49
C THR A 12 0.47 -37.49 14.00
N PRO A 13 1.27 -38.47 13.55
CA PRO A 13 1.65 -38.59 12.13
C PRO A 13 0.45 -38.54 11.17
N GLU A 14 -0.67 -39.15 11.54
CA GLU A 14 -1.91 -39.22 10.76
C GLU A 14 -2.59 -37.85 10.65
N ASN A 15 -2.47 -37.01 11.69
CA ASN A 15 -3.13 -35.70 11.78
C ASN A 15 -2.28 -34.53 11.29
N ARG A 16 -0.97 -34.74 11.07
CA ARG A 16 -0.05 -33.69 10.57
C ARG A 16 -0.50 -33.10 9.23
N GLY A 17 -1.05 -33.92 8.34
CA GLY A 17 -1.60 -33.47 7.07
C GLY A 17 -2.73 -32.45 7.24
N LEU A 18 -3.74 -32.81 8.03
CA LEU A 18 -4.88 -31.92 8.31
C LEU A 18 -4.45 -30.62 8.98
N TYR A 19 -3.49 -30.69 9.91
CA TYR A 19 -2.98 -29.50 10.59
C TYR A 19 -2.19 -28.60 9.63
N ALA A 20 -1.34 -29.19 8.78
CA ALA A 20 -0.62 -28.46 7.74
C ALA A 20 -1.61 -27.79 6.76
N ASP A 21 -2.66 -28.49 6.32
CA ASP A 21 -3.67 -27.94 5.40
C ASP A 21 -4.40 -26.72 6.02
N ARG A 22 -4.66 -26.72 7.33
CA ARG A 22 -5.22 -25.55 8.04
C ARG A 22 -4.27 -24.36 8.04
N LEU A 23 -2.98 -24.60 8.28
CA LEU A 23 -1.97 -23.54 8.27
C LEU A 23 -1.71 -23.00 6.87
N ILE A 24 -1.72 -23.86 5.85
CA ILE A 24 -1.65 -23.48 4.43
C ILE A 24 -2.84 -22.59 4.06
N LYS A 25 -4.06 -22.99 4.47
CA LYS A 25 -5.27 -22.19 4.25
C LYS A 25 -5.22 -20.84 4.96
N LEU A 26 -4.66 -20.79 6.17
CA LEU A 26 -4.43 -19.53 6.87
C LEU A 26 -3.44 -18.65 6.11
N ALA A 27 -2.28 -19.19 5.73
CA ALA A 27 -1.25 -18.45 5.00
C ALA A 27 -1.77 -17.89 3.66
N SER A 28 -2.53 -18.69 2.90
CA SER A 28 -3.16 -18.24 1.65
C SER A 28 -4.12 -17.07 1.87
N ARG A 29 -4.84 -17.00 2.99
CA ARG A 29 -5.69 -15.85 3.32
C ARG A 29 -4.88 -14.64 3.75
N LEU A 30 -3.78 -14.85 4.47
CA LEU A 30 -2.92 -13.75 4.93
C LEU A 30 -2.21 -13.08 3.74
N GLU A 31 -1.77 -13.85 2.75
CA GLU A 31 -1.16 -13.37 1.50
C GLU A 31 -2.06 -12.41 0.71
N GLU A 32 -3.37 -12.64 0.72
CA GLU A 32 -4.34 -11.79 0.02
C GLU A 32 -4.66 -10.48 0.77
N THR A 33 -4.00 -10.22 1.90
CA THR A 33 -4.29 -9.10 2.81
C THR A 33 -3.00 -8.40 3.24
N ARG A 34 -3.14 -7.40 4.13
CA ARG A 34 -2.04 -6.71 4.82
C ARG A 34 -1.05 -7.60 5.60
N TYR A 35 -1.30 -8.91 5.66
CA TYR A 35 -0.54 -9.86 6.45
C TYR A 35 0.34 -10.81 5.62
N GLU A 36 0.61 -10.47 4.36
CA GLU A 36 1.49 -11.26 3.47
C GLU A 36 2.88 -11.54 4.06
N SER A 37 3.47 -10.60 4.83
CA SER A 37 4.74 -10.82 5.52
C SER A 37 4.64 -11.92 6.59
N TYR A 38 3.51 -12.00 7.29
CA TYR A 38 3.22 -13.12 8.19
C TYR A 38 3.02 -14.41 7.40
N ALA A 39 2.34 -14.36 6.26
CA ALA A 39 2.18 -15.52 5.37
C ALA A 39 3.56 -16.06 4.94
N LEU A 40 4.47 -15.19 4.52
CA LEU A 40 5.84 -15.54 4.12
C LEU A 40 6.60 -16.23 5.27
N ASN A 41 6.53 -15.67 6.48
CA ASN A 41 7.15 -16.28 7.67
C ASN A 41 6.54 -17.65 8.01
N TYR A 42 5.21 -17.78 7.96
CA TYR A 42 4.51 -19.04 8.17
C TYR A 42 4.90 -20.09 7.13
N LEU A 43 4.93 -19.72 5.85
CA LEU A 43 5.22 -20.62 4.74
C LEU A 43 6.67 -21.10 4.78
N ASN A 44 7.62 -20.21 5.08
CA ASN A 44 9.03 -20.59 5.31
C ASN A 44 9.15 -21.61 6.46
N ALA A 45 8.49 -21.35 7.60
CA ALA A 45 8.51 -22.24 8.75
C ALA A 45 7.88 -23.61 8.46
N LEU A 46 6.81 -23.65 7.67
CA LEU A 46 6.18 -24.89 7.20
C LEU A 46 7.12 -25.67 6.28
N LEU A 47 7.78 -24.99 5.33
CA LEU A 47 8.62 -25.64 4.32
C LEU A 47 9.82 -26.38 4.93
N ILE A 48 10.44 -25.80 5.96
CA ILE A 48 11.60 -26.39 6.65
C ILE A 48 11.21 -27.44 7.72
N SER A 49 9.94 -27.51 8.10
CA SER A 49 9.49 -28.43 9.14
C SER A 49 9.42 -29.87 8.64
N ARG A 50 10.17 -30.77 9.27
CA ARG A 50 10.08 -32.24 9.05
C ARG A 50 8.70 -32.84 9.37
N HIS A 51 7.85 -32.10 10.08
CA HIS A 51 6.52 -32.55 10.48
C HIS A 51 5.45 -32.23 9.41
N VAL A 52 5.79 -31.44 8.38
CA VAL A 52 4.91 -31.24 7.22
C VAL A 52 5.09 -32.41 6.24
N PRO A 53 4.01 -33.10 5.84
CA PRO A 53 4.10 -34.16 4.83
C PRO A 53 4.67 -33.64 3.49
N GLU A 54 5.57 -34.41 2.87
CA GLU A 54 6.29 -33.99 1.66
C GLU A 54 5.36 -33.61 0.50
N ASN A 55 4.22 -34.28 0.36
CA ASN A 55 3.25 -33.98 -0.69
C ASN A 55 2.49 -32.66 -0.51
N ARG A 56 2.68 -31.94 0.62
CA ARG A 56 2.14 -30.58 0.85
C ARG A 56 3.14 -29.48 0.54
N LYS A 57 4.44 -29.82 0.48
CA LYS A 57 5.50 -28.85 0.16
C LYS A 57 5.34 -28.17 -1.21
N PRO A 58 4.83 -28.83 -2.28
CA PRO A 58 4.57 -28.15 -3.55
C PRO A 58 3.58 -26.98 -3.42
N VAL A 59 2.48 -27.15 -2.66
CA VAL A 59 1.50 -26.07 -2.43
C VAL A 59 2.11 -24.95 -1.61
N ILE A 60 2.89 -25.28 -0.57
CA ILE A 60 3.59 -24.30 0.26
C ILE A 60 4.58 -23.48 -0.58
N ARG A 61 5.37 -24.13 -1.46
CA ARG A 61 6.29 -23.42 -2.37
C ARG A 61 5.54 -22.48 -3.29
N LYS A 62 4.45 -22.93 -3.91
CA LYS A 62 3.64 -22.08 -4.78
C LYS A 62 3.12 -20.83 -4.05
N LEU A 63 2.59 -20.97 -2.83
CA LEU A 63 2.15 -19.81 -2.03
C LEU A 63 3.33 -18.91 -1.66
N LEU A 64 4.47 -19.50 -1.31
CA LEU A 64 5.67 -18.76 -0.92
C LEU A 64 6.23 -17.96 -2.09
N ASP A 65 6.24 -18.53 -3.30
CA ASP A 65 6.70 -17.86 -4.51
C ASP A 65 5.82 -16.65 -4.81
N ARG A 66 4.49 -16.78 -4.73
CA ARG A 66 3.57 -15.62 -4.85
C ARG A 66 3.81 -14.55 -3.79
N CYS A 67 4.05 -14.94 -2.53
CA CYS A 67 4.41 -13.99 -1.48
C CYS A 67 5.73 -13.25 -1.76
N ARG A 68 6.67 -13.92 -2.46
CA ARG A 68 7.99 -13.36 -2.80
C ARG A 68 7.97 -12.44 -4.01
N GLU A 69 6.90 -12.45 -4.81
CA GLU A 69 6.71 -11.47 -5.88
C GLU A 69 6.52 -10.05 -5.32
N TRP A 70 6.08 -9.92 -4.05
CA TRP A 70 6.00 -8.66 -3.34
C TRP A 70 7.36 -8.22 -2.82
N THR A 71 7.74 -6.99 -3.13
CA THR A 71 9.01 -6.37 -2.73
C THR A 71 8.77 -5.29 -1.67
N SER A 72 9.58 -5.28 -0.60
CA SER A 72 9.63 -4.13 0.33
C SER A 72 10.21 -2.93 -0.39
N ILE A 73 9.54 -1.78 -0.35
CA ILE A 73 10.13 -0.51 -0.80
C ILE A 73 10.70 0.32 0.36
N TYR A 74 10.69 -0.24 1.56
CA TYR A 74 11.31 0.33 2.75
C TYR A 74 12.07 -0.77 3.51
N ASP A 75 13.27 -0.45 3.99
CA ASP A 75 14.17 -1.37 4.68
C ASP A 75 13.91 -1.48 6.19
N GLY A 76 13.10 -0.57 6.73
CA GLY A 76 12.67 -0.53 8.12
C GLY A 76 13.46 0.41 9.04
N ASN A 77 14.58 0.99 8.58
CA ASN A 77 15.42 1.82 9.45
C ASN A 77 16.29 2.88 8.76
N SER A 78 16.20 3.05 7.44
CA SER A 78 16.98 4.07 6.73
C SER A 78 16.23 4.68 5.54
N SER A 79 16.73 5.79 5.02
CA SER A 79 16.18 6.41 3.81
C SER A 79 16.70 5.77 2.52
N GLU A 80 17.37 4.63 2.58
CA GLU A 80 17.86 3.92 1.40
C GLU A 80 16.70 3.58 0.45
N GLY A 81 16.91 3.81 -0.84
CA GLY A 81 15.86 3.66 -1.85
C GLY A 81 14.83 4.80 -1.89
N TRP A 82 15.02 5.88 -1.12
CA TRP A 82 14.20 7.09 -1.17
C TRP A 82 15.00 8.30 -1.65
N ILE A 83 14.34 9.19 -2.39
CA ILE A 83 14.86 10.48 -2.88
C ILE A 83 13.86 11.60 -2.56
N GLY A 84 14.24 12.86 -2.79
CA GLY A 84 13.40 14.03 -2.52
C GLY A 84 13.78 14.72 -1.21
N ASP A 85 12.81 15.33 -0.54
CA ASP A 85 13.03 16.03 0.73
C ASP A 85 12.94 15.06 1.91
N LEU A 86 14.04 14.36 2.16
CA LEU A 86 14.14 13.38 3.25
C LEU A 86 14.17 14.05 4.64
N SER A 87 14.40 15.37 4.72
CA SER A 87 14.65 16.07 5.99
C SER A 87 13.39 16.21 6.85
N GLY A 88 12.21 16.21 6.23
CA GLY A 88 10.92 16.25 6.92
C GLY A 88 10.44 14.88 7.42
N TYR A 89 11.21 13.82 7.20
CA TYR A 89 10.80 12.44 7.49
C TYR A 89 11.79 11.71 8.41
N VAL A 90 11.24 10.93 9.34
CA VAL A 90 11.98 9.98 10.17
C VAL A 90 11.78 8.57 9.61
N PHE A 91 12.89 7.89 9.33
CA PHE A 91 12.92 6.49 8.87
C PHE A 91 13.44 5.63 10.03
N ALA A 92 12.54 5.02 10.80
CA ALA A 92 12.91 4.17 11.92
C ALA A 92 11.80 3.20 12.32
N GLU A 93 12.17 2.09 12.97
CA GLU A 93 11.23 1.17 13.62
C GLU A 93 10.13 0.62 12.68
N ASP A 94 10.50 0.30 11.43
CA ASP A 94 9.57 -0.15 10.38
C ASP A 94 8.51 0.89 9.96
N GLU A 95 8.71 2.17 10.33
CA GLU A 95 7.84 3.29 9.97
C GLU A 95 8.61 4.44 9.26
N ILE A 96 7.92 5.08 8.31
CA ILE A 96 8.30 6.37 7.74
C ILE A 96 7.32 7.39 8.30
N GLN A 97 7.81 8.39 9.05
CA GLN A 97 6.96 9.38 9.70
C GLN A 97 7.30 10.79 9.22
N CYS A 98 6.30 11.50 8.68
CA CYS A 98 6.35 12.95 8.52
C CYS A 98 5.98 13.59 9.86
N LEU A 99 6.82 14.52 10.34
CA LEU A 99 6.62 15.17 11.64
C LEU A 99 5.71 16.40 11.53
N GLU A 100 5.08 16.79 12.63
CA GLU A 100 4.29 18.02 12.68
C GLU A 100 5.15 19.25 12.34
N GLY A 101 4.61 20.14 11.50
CA GLY A 101 5.32 21.33 11.01
C GLY A 101 6.49 21.01 10.07
N SER A 102 6.63 19.75 9.66
CA SER A 102 7.60 19.26 8.69
C SER A 102 6.85 18.74 7.47
N GLY A 103 7.44 18.87 6.28
CA GLY A 103 6.77 18.48 5.05
C GLY A 103 7.76 18.06 4.01
N GLY A 104 7.38 18.28 2.75
CA GLY A 104 8.18 17.88 1.61
C GLY A 104 7.76 16.55 1.02
N GLU A 105 8.27 16.30 -0.17
CA GLU A 105 7.87 15.18 -1.00
C GLU A 105 9.03 14.18 -1.05
N ILE A 106 8.76 12.95 -0.65
CA ILE A 106 9.70 11.83 -0.80
C ILE A 106 9.18 10.87 -1.86
N TYR A 107 10.11 10.26 -2.58
CA TYR A 107 9.82 9.40 -3.71
C TYR A 107 10.66 8.14 -3.62
N THR A 108 10.13 7.01 -4.07
CA THR A 108 10.96 5.84 -4.36
C THR A 108 12.04 6.20 -5.37
N ALA A 109 13.28 5.78 -5.17
CA ALA A 109 14.35 5.96 -6.17
C ALA A 109 14.01 5.22 -7.48
N SER A 110 13.36 4.07 -7.36
CA SER A 110 12.82 3.31 -8.49
C SER A 110 11.54 3.92 -9.05
N GLU A 111 11.30 3.68 -10.33
CA GLU A 111 10.07 4.02 -11.03
C GLU A 111 9.28 2.75 -11.39
N TYR A 112 7.96 2.82 -11.28
CA TYR A 112 7.03 1.73 -11.54
C TYR A 112 6.03 2.12 -12.63
N SER A 113 5.63 1.13 -13.44
CA SER A 113 4.60 1.30 -14.46
C SER A 113 3.26 0.73 -14.01
N ASP A 114 2.98 -0.53 -14.32
CA ASP A 114 1.88 -1.30 -13.75
C ASP A 114 2.31 -1.93 -12.43
N PHE A 115 1.57 -1.69 -11.36
CA PHE A 115 1.91 -2.19 -10.04
C PHE A 115 0.68 -2.31 -9.13
N ILE A 116 0.83 -3.10 -8.07
CA ILE A 116 -0.02 -3.05 -6.89
C ILE A 116 0.84 -2.59 -5.72
N LEU A 117 0.44 -1.50 -5.05
CA LEU A 117 1.04 -1.00 -3.83
C LEU A 117 0.14 -1.34 -2.65
N ARG A 118 0.71 -1.96 -1.62
CA ARG A 118 0.10 -2.17 -0.32
C ARG A 118 0.89 -1.43 0.73
N PHE A 119 0.19 -0.73 1.61
CA PHE A 119 0.79 -0.04 2.73
C PHE A 119 -0.24 0.21 3.82
N GLU A 120 0.26 0.57 5.00
CA GLU A 120 -0.57 1.11 6.06
C GLU A 120 -0.19 2.57 6.31
N PHE A 121 -1.18 3.37 6.67
CA PHE A 121 -0.97 4.75 7.08
C PHE A 121 -1.74 5.07 8.36
N LYS A 122 -1.22 6.01 9.16
CA LYS A 122 -1.85 6.51 10.38
C LYS A 122 -1.91 8.04 10.31
N LEU A 123 -3.06 8.57 10.69
CA LEU A 123 -3.36 10.00 10.69
C LEU A 123 -3.53 10.51 12.11
N TRP A 124 -3.29 11.81 12.26
CA TRP A 124 -3.61 12.63 13.41
C TRP A 124 -4.74 13.60 13.03
N PRO A 125 -5.35 14.30 14.00
CA PRO A 125 -6.39 15.29 13.71
C PRO A 125 -5.91 16.32 12.68
N GLY A 126 -6.62 16.41 11.55
CA GLY A 126 -6.29 17.36 10.49
C GLY A 126 -5.09 17.02 9.63
N SER A 127 -4.57 15.78 9.67
CA SER A 127 -3.50 15.34 8.78
C SER A 127 -3.85 15.53 7.30
N ASN A 128 -2.87 15.97 6.52
CA ASN A 128 -2.92 16.06 5.06
C ASN A 128 -1.59 15.61 4.45
N SER A 129 -1.68 14.72 3.48
CA SER A 129 -0.58 14.20 2.68
C SER A 129 -1.15 13.67 1.36
N GLY A 130 -0.29 13.33 0.41
CA GLY A 130 -0.69 12.68 -0.83
C GLY A 130 0.09 11.40 -1.09
N LEU A 131 -0.52 10.47 -1.83
CA LEU A 131 0.18 9.38 -2.48
C LEU A 131 0.39 9.72 -3.95
N GLY A 132 1.63 9.99 -4.34
CA GLY A 132 2.01 10.17 -5.73
C GLY A 132 2.06 8.83 -6.46
N LEU A 133 1.31 8.72 -7.56
CA LEU A 133 1.24 7.54 -8.42
C LEU A 133 1.88 7.85 -9.77
N ARG A 134 2.91 7.09 -10.16
CA ARG A 134 3.67 7.29 -11.41
C ARG A 134 4.18 8.73 -11.53
N THR A 135 4.48 9.37 -10.42
CA THR A 135 4.80 10.80 -10.35
C THR A 135 6.26 11.07 -10.77
N PRO A 136 6.59 12.20 -11.41
CA PRO A 136 7.97 12.67 -11.46
C PRO A 136 8.46 13.02 -10.04
N SER A 137 9.78 13.16 -9.87
CA SER A 137 10.42 13.58 -8.61
C SER A 137 10.56 15.10 -8.47
N SER A 138 9.91 15.87 -9.34
CA SER A 138 9.95 17.34 -9.33
C SER A 138 8.71 17.93 -9.99
N GLY A 139 8.42 19.20 -9.65
CA GLY A 139 7.17 19.86 -10.00
C GLY A 139 6.06 19.52 -8.99
N ASN A 140 4.90 20.14 -9.15
CA ASN A 140 3.78 19.89 -8.24
C ASN A 140 3.15 18.51 -8.55
N ALA A 141 3.41 17.53 -7.69
CA ALA A 141 2.99 16.15 -7.88
C ALA A 141 1.46 15.97 -8.02
N ALA A 142 0.65 16.91 -7.52
CA ALA A 142 -0.81 16.92 -7.70
C ALA A 142 -1.23 17.09 -9.17
N TYR A 143 -0.40 17.74 -10.01
CA TYR A 143 -0.71 18.04 -11.41
C TYR A 143 0.24 17.36 -12.40
N VAL A 144 1.56 17.40 -12.15
CA VAL A 144 2.55 16.75 -13.03
C VAL A 144 2.71 15.26 -12.73
N GLY A 145 2.22 14.80 -11.59
CA GLY A 145 1.97 13.40 -11.25
C GLY A 145 0.47 13.10 -11.18
N MET A 146 0.13 12.01 -10.52
CA MET A 146 -1.25 11.67 -10.19
C MET A 146 -1.33 11.45 -8.68
N GLU A 147 -1.98 12.36 -7.96
CA GLU A 147 -2.11 12.28 -6.51
C GLU A 147 -3.39 11.53 -6.12
N CYS A 148 -3.22 10.47 -5.33
CA CYS A 148 -4.28 9.86 -4.54
C CYS A 148 -4.25 10.45 -3.13
N GLN A 149 -5.32 11.11 -2.72
CA GLN A 149 -5.36 11.92 -1.49
C GLN A 149 -5.21 11.08 -0.19
N ILE A 150 -4.42 11.56 0.78
CA ILE A 150 -4.29 11.00 2.14
C ILE A 150 -4.59 12.11 3.16
N ILE A 151 -5.85 12.20 3.59
CA ILE A 151 -6.32 13.29 4.46
C ILE A 151 -7.23 12.76 5.57
N ASP A 152 -7.25 13.43 6.71
CA ASP A 152 -8.24 13.20 7.75
C ASP A 152 -9.61 13.72 7.31
N ASN A 153 -10.48 12.82 6.82
CA ASN A 153 -11.82 13.19 6.36
C ASN A 153 -12.73 13.73 7.47
N SER A 154 -12.38 13.51 8.74
CA SER A 154 -13.20 13.89 9.89
C SER A 154 -12.91 15.29 10.42
N SER A 155 -11.85 15.93 9.94
CA SER A 155 -11.44 17.25 10.42
C SER A 155 -12.34 18.38 9.92
N GLU A 156 -12.78 19.23 10.85
CA GLU A 156 -13.55 20.44 10.53
C GLU A 156 -12.77 21.44 9.67
N LYS A 157 -11.43 21.37 9.68
CA LYS A 157 -10.52 22.12 8.78
C LYS A 157 -10.89 21.95 7.31
N TYR A 158 -11.52 20.82 6.97
CA TYR A 158 -11.84 20.42 5.59
C TYR A 158 -13.34 20.44 5.27
N ALA A 159 -14.16 21.09 6.09
CA ALA A 159 -15.62 21.13 5.92
C ALA A 159 -16.08 21.64 4.54
N ASN A 160 -15.27 22.49 3.89
CA ASN A 160 -15.60 23.13 2.61
C ASN A 160 -14.82 22.57 1.42
N LEU A 161 -14.14 21.43 1.58
CA LEU A 161 -13.45 20.81 0.45
C LEU A 161 -14.45 20.28 -0.59
N ASN A 162 -14.04 20.31 -1.86
CA ASN A 162 -14.77 19.64 -2.92
C ASN A 162 -14.63 18.11 -2.77
N PRO A 163 -15.60 17.32 -3.27
CA PRO A 163 -15.58 15.87 -3.12
C PRO A 163 -14.29 15.17 -3.57
N TYR A 164 -13.64 15.66 -4.64
CA TYR A 164 -12.39 15.13 -5.19
C TYR A 164 -11.14 15.44 -4.35
N GLN A 165 -11.27 16.20 -3.27
CA GLN A 165 -10.17 16.58 -2.37
C GLN A 165 -10.15 15.75 -1.07
N PHE A 166 -11.02 14.74 -0.96
CA PHE A 166 -11.07 13.84 0.21
C PHE A 166 -10.33 12.54 -0.05
N HIS A 167 -9.98 11.83 1.03
CA HIS A 167 -9.11 10.67 1.01
C HIS A 167 -9.51 9.62 -0.05
N GLY A 168 -8.50 9.07 -0.74
CA GLY A 168 -8.64 8.06 -1.77
C GLY A 168 -9.07 8.60 -3.14
N SER A 169 -9.46 9.87 -3.24
CA SER A 169 -9.78 10.53 -4.50
C SER A 169 -8.51 10.74 -5.32
N ILE A 170 -8.62 10.68 -6.65
CA ILE A 170 -7.59 11.26 -7.52
C ILE A 170 -7.83 12.76 -7.53
N TYR A 171 -6.90 13.52 -6.97
CA TYR A 171 -7.07 14.94 -6.70
C TYR A 171 -7.42 15.70 -7.97
N GLY A 172 -8.49 16.51 -7.92
CA GLY A 172 -8.98 17.29 -9.06
C GLY A 172 -9.72 16.50 -10.14
N VAL A 173 -9.69 15.16 -10.10
CA VAL A 173 -10.14 14.31 -11.21
C VAL A 173 -11.36 13.47 -10.84
N GLN A 174 -11.29 12.69 -9.76
CA GLN A 174 -12.36 11.75 -9.42
C GLN A 174 -12.52 11.58 -7.91
N PRO A 175 -13.72 11.84 -7.35
CA PRO A 175 -14.02 11.56 -5.95
C PRO A 175 -14.07 10.07 -5.66
N ALA A 176 -13.49 9.68 -4.52
CA ALA A 176 -13.66 8.35 -3.94
C ALA A 176 -14.86 8.28 -2.99
N LEU A 177 -15.35 7.05 -2.77
CA LEU A 177 -16.35 6.76 -1.76
C LEU A 177 -15.77 6.94 -0.35
N ARG A 178 -16.54 7.54 0.55
CA ARG A 178 -16.15 7.75 1.95
C ARG A 178 -16.67 6.64 2.87
N GLY A 179 -16.29 6.75 4.15
CA GLY A 179 -16.80 5.90 5.23
C GLY A 179 -16.04 4.60 5.48
N ALA A 180 -14.91 4.38 4.80
CA ALA A 180 -14.02 3.26 5.07
C ALA A 180 -12.76 3.66 5.87
N GLN A 181 -12.51 4.95 6.08
CA GLN A 181 -11.37 5.43 6.87
C GLN A 181 -11.64 5.19 8.36
N ARG A 182 -10.65 4.61 9.05
CA ARG A 182 -10.68 4.42 10.49
C ARG A 182 -10.50 5.75 11.22
N PRO A 183 -10.91 5.84 12.50
CA PRO A 183 -10.63 7.02 13.33
C PRO A 183 -9.14 7.39 13.33
N VAL A 184 -8.86 8.68 13.51
CA VAL A 184 -7.49 9.17 13.72
C VAL A 184 -6.80 8.42 14.87
N GLY A 185 -5.50 8.17 14.71
CA GLY A 185 -4.70 7.33 15.61
C GLY A 185 -4.71 5.83 15.27
N GLU A 186 -5.64 5.35 14.44
CA GLU A 186 -5.63 3.97 13.96
C GLU A 186 -4.90 3.82 12.62
N TRP A 187 -4.26 2.65 12.45
CA TRP A 187 -3.67 2.25 11.18
C TRP A 187 -4.74 1.84 10.18
N ASN A 188 -4.80 2.57 9.06
CA ASN A 188 -5.56 2.22 7.88
C ASN A 188 -4.72 1.35 6.95
N PHE A 189 -5.32 0.32 6.35
CA PHE A 189 -4.69 -0.44 5.28
C PHE A 189 -5.21 0.02 3.93
N GLN A 190 -4.31 0.29 2.98
CA GLN A 190 -4.65 0.69 1.63
C GLN A 190 -3.93 -0.19 0.61
N GLU A 191 -4.68 -0.64 -0.40
CA GLU A 191 -4.16 -1.24 -1.62
C GLU A 191 -4.50 -0.31 -2.80
N VAL A 192 -3.49 0.06 -3.58
CA VAL A 192 -3.66 0.83 -4.81
C VAL A 192 -3.14 0.02 -5.98
N ARG A 193 -3.98 -0.22 -6.97
CA ARG A 193 -3.60 -0.89 -8.22
C ARG A 193 -3.59 0.13 -9.35
N CYS A 194 -2.46 0.25 -10.02
CA CYS A 194 -2.30 0.98 -11.27
C CYS A 194 -2.01 -0.04 -12.36
N GLN A 195 -2.94 -0.29 -13.28
CA GLN A 195 -2.78 -1.27 -14.36
C GLN A 195 -3.30 -0.70 -15.67
N GLY A 196 -2.42 -0.48 -16.64
CA GLY A 196 -2.72 0.31 -17.83
C GLY A 196 -3.25 1.69 -17.45
N ARG A 197 -4.48 1.99 -17.87
CA ARG A 197 -5.20 3.26 -17.56
C ARG A 197 -6.16 3.13 -16.39
N ARG A 198 -6.29 1.94 -15.80
CA ARG A 198 -7.18 1.69 -14.67
C ARG A 198 -6.47 1.94 -13.34
N VAL A 199 -7.14 2.66 -12.45
CA VAL A 199 -6.71 2.88 -11.06
C VAL A 199 -7.80 2.39 -10.11
N THR A 200 -7.42 1.51 -9.21
CA THR A 200 -8.30 1.01 -8.15
C THR A 200 -7.70 1.32 -6.78
N VAL A 201 -8.50 1.88 -5.87
CA VAL A 201 -8.12 2.15 -4.49
C VAL A 201 -9.04 1.36 -3.57
N VAL A 202 -8.46 0.50 -2.74
CA VAL A 202 -9.14 -0.28 -1.70
C VAL A 202 -8.65 0.23 -0.35
N LEU A 203 -9.59 0.64 0.50
CA LEU A 203 -9.31 1.10 1.86
C LEU A 203 -10.01 0.19 2.87
N ASN A 204 -9.25 -0.40 3.79
CA ASN A 204 -9.75 -1.29 4.84
C ASN A 204 -10.70 -2.40 4.31
N GLY A 205 -10.40 -2.94 3.12
CA GLY A 205 -11.18 -4.01 2.49
C GLY A 205 -12.40 -3.55 1.67
N LYS A 206 -12.64 -2.24 1.54
CA LYS A 206 -13.68 -1.67 0.68
C LYS A 206 -13.05 -0.98 -0.52
N THR A 207 -13.45 -1.34 -1.74
CA THR A 207 -13.13 -0.56 -2.94
C THR A 207 -13.81 0.81 -2.84
N ILE A 208 -13.00 1.87 -2.78
CA ILE A 208 -13.49 3.25 -2.67
C ILE A 208 -13.32 4.02 -3.98
N LEU A 209 -12.47 3.56 -4.87
CA LEU A 209 -12.27 4.11 -6.21
C LEU A 209 -11.95 2.98 -7.17
N ASP A 210 -12.54 2.99 -8.36
CA ASP A 210 -12.20 2.09 -9.46
C ASP A 210 -12.56 2.77 -10.78
N ILE A 211 -11.55 3.30 -11.46
CA ILE A 211 -11.75 4.17 -12.63
C ILE A 211 -10.80 3.85 -13.77
N ASP A 212 -11.25 4.15 -14.98
CA ASP A 212 -10.38 4.37 -16.12
C ASP A 212 -10.07 5.87 -16.22
N ILE A 213 -8.79 6.23 -16.16
CA ILE A 213 -8.33 7.63 -16.12
C ILE A 213 -8.78 8.39 -17.38
N ASP A 214 -8.74 7.74 -18.55
CA ASP A 214 -9.05 8.39 -19.82
C ASP A 214 -10.56 8.67 -19.90
N ALA A 215 -11.37 7.73 -19.42
CA ALA A 215 -12.83 7.93 -19.37
C ALA A 215 -13.25 9.07 -18.42
N VAL A 216 -12.65 9.18 -17.23
CA VAL A 216 -13.04 10.22 -16.26
C VAL A 216 -12.51 11.61 -16.59
N SER A 217 -11.52 11.70 -17.48
CA SER A 217 -10.89 12.98 -17.88
C SER A 217 -11.15 13.38 -19.34
N GLU A 218 -11.98 12.63 -20.09
CA GLU A 218 -12.30 12.89 -21.50
C GLU A 218 -12.78 14.33 -21.76
N ASN A 219 -13.58 14.88 -20.84
CA ASN A 219 -14.14 16.23 -20.93
C ASN A 219 -13.43 17.25 -20.03
N GLY A 220 -12.17 16.97 -19.65
CA GLY A 220 -11.42 17.73 -18.66
C GLY A 220 -11.61 17.23 -17.23
N THR A 221 -10.86 17.81 -16.30
CA THR A 221 -10.88 17.44 -14.89
C THR A 221 -11.96 18.22 -14.12
N LEU A 222 -12.37 17.71 -12.96
CA LEU A 222 -13.42 18.33 -12.14
C LEU A 222 -12.98 19.67 -11.54
N ASP A 223 -11.68 19.89 -11.35
CA ASP A 223 -11.14 21.18 -10.91
C ASP A 223 -10.90 22.17 -12.06
N GLY A 224 -11.14 21.76 -13.32
CA GLY A 224 -10.96 22.57 -14.52
C GLY A 224 -9.50 22.93 -14.85
N LYS A 225 -8.52 22.23 -14.25
CA LYS A 225 -7.09 22.47 -14.48
C LYS A 225 -6.49 21.42 -15.42
N ASP A 226 -5.32 21.72 -15.95
CA ASP A 226 -4.55 20.71 -16.68
C ASP A 226 -3.80 19.80 -15.69
N HIS A 227 -3.92 18.50 -15.89
CA HIS A 227 -3.26 17.46 -15.10
C HIS A 227 -2.41 16.59 -16.02
N PRO A 228 -1.26 17.10 -16.51
CA PRO A 228 -0.41 16.39 -17.47
C PRO A 228 0.08 15.04 -16.92
N GLY A 229 0.16 14.89 -15.60
CA GLY A 229 0.55 13.65 -14.94
C GLY A 229 -0.40 12.48 -15.18
N LEU A 230 -1.67 12.73 -15.52
CA LEU A 230 -2.62 11.66 -15.88
C LEU A 230 -2.17 10.83 -17.08
N LYS A 231 -1.39 11.42 -17.99
CA LYS A 231 -0.87 10.73 -19.19
C LYS A 231 0.34 9.84 -18.90
N ARG A 232 0.90 9.89 -17.68
CA ARG A 232 2.09 9.11 -17.32
C ARG A 232 1.74 7.64 -17.18
N THR A 233 2.57 6.81 -17.80
CA THR A 233 2.50 5.34 -17.68
C THR A 233 3.57 4.78 -16.75
N LYS A 234 4.54 5.60 -16.35
CA LYS A 234 5.63 5.23 -15.44
C LYS A 234 6.10 6.44 -14.61
N GLY A 235 6.52 6.18 -13.39
CA GLY A 235 7.18 7.16 -12.52
C GLY A 235 7.33 6.63 -11.11
N HIS A 236 7.69 7.49 -10.17
CA HIS A 236 7.89 7.13 -8.79
C HIS A 236 6.57 6.87 -8.05
N ILE A 237 6.66 6.17 -6.93
CA ILE A 237 5.67 6.21 -5.86
C ILE A 237 6.16 7.26 -4.86
N GLY A 238 5.32 8.18 -4.43
CA GLY A 238 5.73 9.24 -3.51
C GLY A 238 4.76 9.49 -2.36
N PHE A 239 5.29 10.03 -1.26
CA PHE A 239 4.49 10.61 -0.19
C PHE A 239 4.68 12.11 -0.20
N LEU A 240 3.57 12.82 -0.33
CA LEU A 240 3.51 14.26 -0.58
C LEU A 240 3.12 14.94 0.73
N GLY A 241 4.09 15.26 1.58
CA GLY A 241 3.83 15.82 2.92
C GLY A 241 3.36 17.28 2.84
N HIS A 242 2.30 17.62 3.59
CA HIS A 242 1.74 18.98 3.65
C HIS A 242 1.85 19.59 5.06
N ASP A 243 3.02 19.51 5.67
CA ASP A 243 3.34 20.08 7.01
C ASP A 243 2.57 19.45 8.19
N ASP A 244 1.72 18.47 7.92
CA ASP A 244 0.91 17.76 8.90
C ASP A 244 1.47 16.34 9.16
N PRO A 245 1.41 15.83 10.41
CA PRO A 245 2.00 14.54 10.75
C PRO A 245 1.25 13.38 10.08
N VAL A 246 2.00 12.43 9.53
CA VAL A 246 1.49 11.18 8.95
C VAL A 246 2.55 10.09 9.09
N ALA A 247 2.12 8.85 9.31
CA ALA A 247 3.04 7.71 9.40
C ALA A 247 2.65 6.64 8.40
N PHE A 248 3.65 5.99 7.79
CA PHE A 248 3.51 4.92 6.83
C PHE A 248 4.32 3.70 7.26
N ARG A 249 3.81 2.50 6.97
CA ARG A 249 4.55 1.25 7.20
C ARG A 249 4.07 0.13 6.29
N ASN A 250 4.76 -1.01 6.36
CA ASN A 250 4.43 -2.20 5.57
C ASN A 250 4.31 -1.89 4.07
N LEU A 251 5.24 -1.10 3.54
CA LEU A 251 5.23 -0.63 2.16
C LEU A 251 5.74 -1.72 1.22
N ARG A 252 4.82 -2.28 0.43
CA ARG A 252 5.07 -3.46 -0.41
C ARG A 252 4.53 -3.22 -1.81
N VAL A 253 5.35 -3.51 -2.80
CA VAL A 253 4.98 -3.37 -4.21
C VAL A 253 5.04 -4.73 -4.91
N LEU A 254 3.99 -5.05 -5.65
CA LEU A 254 4.00 -6.10 -6.66
C LEU A 254 4.13 -5.40 -8.01
N ASP A 255 5.30 -5.53 -8.63
CA ASP A 255 5.52 -5.03 -9.98
C ASP A 255 4.79 -5.94 -10.99
N LEU A 256 3.89 -5.37 -11.78
CA LEU A 256 3.11 -6.06 -12.81
C LEU A 256 3.67 -5.81 -14.22
N THR A 257 4.74 -5.04 -14.35
CA THR A 257 5.41 -4.81 -15.63
C THR A 257 5.92 -6.15 -16.14
N SER A 258 5.46 -6.58 -17.31
CA SER A 258 5.66 -7.93 -17.85
C SER A 258 7.10 -8.47 -17.69
N ASN A 259 7.24 -9.64 -17.06
CA ASN A 259 8.28 -10.62 -17.40
C ASN A 259 7.90 -11.36 -18.69
#